data_AF-A0A536GLN3-F1
#
_entry.id   AF-A0A536GLN3-F1
#
_cell.length_a   1.000
_cell.length_b   1.000
_cell.length_c   1.000
_cell.angle_alpha   90.00
_cell.angle_beta   90.00
_cell.angle_gamma   90.00
#
_symmetry.space_group_name_H-M   'P 1'
#
loop_
_entity.id
_entity.type
_entity.pdbx_description
1 polymer ?
#
loop_
_entity_poly.entity_id
_entity_poly.type
_entity_poly.pdbx_seq_one_letter_code
_entity_poly.pdbx_strand_id
1 'polypeptide(L)' 'MLSDFGLQRAASLGIISMLRESDWVREGYQPEYGVFTAEEWLTHWAAHDTTHIRQIESNLEVYKVKNST' A
#
# COMPACT_ATOMS: atom_id res chain seq x y z
N MET A 1 13.84 9.83 -0.94
CA MET A 1 12.38 9.62 -0.70
C MET A 1 11.71 8.78 -1.78
N LEU A 2 11.54 9.26 -3.02
CA LEU A 2 10.94 8.41 -4.08
C LEU A 2 11.85 7.25 -4.53
N SER A 3 13.16 7.49 -4.57
CA SER A 3 14.17 6.45 -4.79
C SER A 3 14.08 5.33 -3.75
N ASP A 4 13.97 5.71 -2.48
CA ASP A 4 13.93 4.77 -1.37
C ASP A 4 12.61 3.99 -1.38
N PHE A 5 11.49 4.67 -1.68
CA PHE A 5 10.21 4.01 -1.91
C PHE A 5 10.29 2.97 -3.03
N GLY A 6 10.90 3.33 -4.16
CA GLY A 6 11.11 2.40 -5.29
C GLY A 6 11.94 1.19 -4.90
N LEU A 7 13.02 1.39 -4.15
CA LEU A 7 13.87 0.31 -3.65
C LEU A 7 13.10 -0.63 -2.70
N GLN A 8 12.37 -0.07 -1.74
CA GLN A 8 11.57 -0.86 -0.79
C GLN A 8 10.44 -1.61 -1.50
N ARG A 9 9.75 -0.97 -2.45
CA ARG A 9 8.72 -1.63 -3.27
C ARG A 9 9.27 -2.82 -4.05
N ALA A 10 10.43 -2.66 -4.68
CA ALA A 10 11.07 -3.75 -5.42
C ALA A 10 11.42 -4.92 -4.50
N ALA A 11 11.97 -4.64 -3.30
CA ALA A 11 12.27 -5.65 -2.30
C ALA A 11 11.00 -6.39 -1.83
N SER A 12 9.93 -5.65 -1.51
CA SER A 12 8.65 -6.24 -1.10
C SER A 12 8.04 -7.13 -2.19
N LEU A 13 8.07 -6.69 -3.45
CA LEU A 13 7.59 -7.51 -4.57
C LEU A 13 8.43 -8.77 -4.75
N GLY A 14 9.74 -8.68 -4.53
CA GLY A 14 10.63 -9.84 -4.49
C GLY A 14 10.18 -10.85 -3.44
N ILE A 15 9.90 -10.40 -2.21
CA ILE A 15 9.39 -11.27 -1.13
C ILE A 15 8.05 -11.91 -1.50
N ILE A 16 7.10 -11.12 -2.00
CA ILE A 16 5.77 -11.59 -2.38
C ILE A 16 5.83 -12.63 -3.51
N SER A 17 6.72 -12.42 -4.48
CA SER A 17 6.89 -13.35 -5.60
C SER A 17 7.42 -14.73 -5.20
N MET A 18 7.96 -14.88 -3.99
CA MET A 18 8.44 -16.15 -3.45
C MET A 18 7.38 -16.90 -2.63
N LEU A 19 6.21 -16.30 -2.37
CA LEU A 19 5.14 -16.97 -1.64
C LEU A 19 4.56 -18.13 -2.45
N ARG A 20 4.32 -19.24 -1.77
CA ARG A 20 3.62 -20.39 -2.34
C ARG A 20 2.12 -20.20 -2.17
N GLU A 21 1.34 -20.98 -2.91
CA GLU A 21 -0.12 -20.92 -2.80
C GLU A 21 -0.62 -21.10 -1.36
N SER A 22 -0.01 -22.04 -0.62
CA SER A 22 -0.34 -22.29 0.78
C SER A 22 0.04 -21.14 1.73
N ASP A 23 0.95 -20.25 1.32
CA ASP A 23 1.35 -19.12 2.15
C ASP A 23 0.30 -18.01 2.16
N TRP A 24 -0.53 -17.89 1.12
CA TRP A 24 -1.55 -16.84 1.00
C TRP A 24 -2.64 -16.92 2.06
N VAL A 25 -2.99 -18.14 2.47
CA VAL A 25 -4.02 -18.40 3.49
C VAL A 25 -3.47 -18.37 4.92
N ARG A 26 -2.18 -18.07 5.11
CA ARG A 26 -1.59 -17.99 6.45
C ARG A 26 -2.15 -16.79 7.19
N GLU A 27 -2.61 -17.04 8.41
CA GLU A 27 -3.19 -16.04 9.29
C GLU A 27 -2.11 -15.27 10.07
N GLY A 28 -2.29 -13.95 10.14
CA GLY A 28 -1.67 -13.05 11.08
C GLY A 28 -2.71 -12.44 12.00
N TYR A 29 -2.27 -11.88 13.13
CA TYR A 29 -3.13 -11.17 14.07
C TYR A 29 -2.60 -9.76 14.30
N GLN A 30 -3.49 -8.78 14.20
CA GLN A 30 -3.22 -7.38 14.52
C GLN A 30 -4.31 -6.92 15.53
N PRO A 31 -3.94 -6.28 16.65
CA PRO A 31 -4.91 -6.02 17.74
C PRO A 31 -6.15 -5.19 17.36
N GLU A 32 -6.00 -4.23 16.47
CA GLU A 32 -7.02 -3.30 15.98
C GLU A 32 -7.90 -3.87 14.84
N TYR A 33 -7.39 -4.82 14.06
CA TYR A 33 -8.06 -5.38 12.87
C TYR A 33 -8.48 -6.85 13.03
N GLY A 34 -7.96 -7.53 14.05
CA GLY A 34 -8.21 -8.95 14.28
C GLY A 34 -7.31 -9.85 13.43
N VAL A 35 -7.83 -11.03 13.10
CA VAL A 35 -7.14 -12.02 12.27
C VAL A 35 -7.32 -11.67 10.79
N PHE A 36 -6.26 -11.82 10.00
CA PHE A 36 -6.28 -11.61 8.56
C PHE A 36 -5.29 -12.55 7.87
N THR A 37 -5.52 -12.86 6.59
CA THR A 37 -4.59 -13.66 5.77
C THR A 37 -3.55 -12.79 5.06
N ALA A 38 -2.48 -13.41 4.55
CA ALA A 38 -1.51 -12.70 3.71
C ALA A 38 -2.16 -12.12 2.44
N GLU A 39 -3.16 -12.80 1.87
CA GLU A 39 -3.95 -12.31 0.73
C GLU A 39 -4.77 -11.06 1.07
N GLU A 40 -5.50 -11.10 2.19
CA GLU A 40 -6.29 -9.95 2.67
C GLU A 40 -5.38 -8.75 2.95
N TRP A 41 -4.25 -8.99 3.62
CA TRP A 41 -3.26 -7.95 3.87
C TRP A 41 -2.75 -7.30 2.58
N LEU A 42 -2.38 -8.09 1.57
CA LEU A 42 -1.88 -7.55 0.30
C LEU A 42 -2.96 -6.77 -0.46
N THR A 43 -4.21 -7.24 -0.39
CA THR A 43 -5.37 -6.54 -0.97
C THR A 43 -5.53 -5.15 -0.35
N HIS A 44 -5.47 -5.07 0.98
CA HIS A 44 -5.52 -3.79 1.70
C HIS A 44 -4.31 -2.91 1.39
N TRP A 45 -3.11 -3.49 1.28
CA TRP A 45 -1.91 -2.73 0.95
C TRP A 45 -1.97 -2.09 -0.45
N ALA A 46 -2.49 -2.80 -1.44
CA ALA A 46 -2.71 -2.25 -2.78
C ALA A 46 -3.78 -1.14 -2.80
N ALA A 47 -4.87 -1.30 -2.03
CA ALA A 47 -5.90 -0.27 -1.88
C ALA A 47 -5.36 1.01 -1.19
N HIS A 48 -4.45 0.84 -0.23
CA HIS A 48 -3.78 1.93 0.48
C HIS A 48 -2.95 2.81 -0.45
N ASP A 49 -2.17 2.23 -1.37
CA ASP A 49 -1.42 2.98 -2.39
C ASP A 49 -2.35 3.89 -3.21
N THR A 50 -3.46 3.34 -3.71
CA THR A 50 -4.44 4.08 -4.50
C THR A 50 -5.06 5.22 -3.70
N THR A 51 -5.31 5.01 -2.41
CA THR A 51 -5.87 6.02 -1.51
C THR A 51 -4.92 7.20 -1.36
N HIS A 52 -3.63 6.95 -1.16
CA HIS A 52 -2.65 8.03 -1.01
C HIS A 52 -2.37 8.77 -2.32
N ILE A 53 -2.36 8.09 -3.46
CA ILE A 53 -2.26 8.76 -4.76
C ILE A 53 -3.40 9.77 -4.93
N ARG A 54 -4.65 9.35 -4.68
CA ARG A 54 -5.83 10.23 -4.75
C ARG A 54 -5.74 11.41 -3.78
N GLN A 55 -5.23 11.18 -2.57
CA GLN A 55 -5.02 12.26 -1.59
C GLN A 55 -3.99 13.29 -2.09
N ILE A 56 -2.88 12.84 -2.68
CA ILE A 56 -1.85 13.72 -3.24
C ILE A 56 -2.44 14.54 -4.40
N GLU A 57 -3.14 13.89 -5.33
CA GLU A 57 -3.80 14.56 -6.45
C GLU A 57 -4.80 15.62 -5.97
N SER A 58 -5.67 15.26 -5.03
CA SER A 58 -6.65 16.20 -4.46
C SER A 58 -5.98 17.40 -3.79
N ASN A 59 -4.91 17.17 -3.02
CA ASN A 59 -4.16 18.24 -2.36
C ASN A 59 -3.48 19.18 -3.36
N LEU A 60 -2.94 18.65 -4.46
CA LEU A 60 -2.32 19.44 -5.52
C LEU A 60 -3.36 20.35 -6.21
N GLU A 61 -4.56 19.84 -6.49
CA GLU A 61 -5.62 20.65 -7.09
C GLU A 61 -6.07 21.78 -6.15
N VAL A 62 -6.29 21.48 -4.87
CA VAL A 62 -6.63 22.51 -3.87
C VAL A 62 -5.52 23.57 -3.76
N TYR A 63 -4.25 23.16 -3.79
CA TYR A 63 -3.12 24.09 -3.75
C TYR A 63 -3.10 25.00 -4.98
N LYS A 64 -3.29 24.47 -6.19
CA LYS A 64 -3.32 25.27 -7.42
C LYS A 64 -4.43 26.32 -7.39
N VAL A 65 -5.63 25.95 -6.97
CA VAL A 65 -6.78 26.87 -6.86
C VAL A 65 -6.47 28.01 -5.89
N LYS A 66 -5.94 27.70 -4.70
CA LYS A 66 -5.62 28.70 -3.69
C LYS A 66 -4.53 29.69 -4.10
N ASN A 67 -3.58 29.28 -4.94
CA ASN A 67 -2.45 30.13 -5.36
C ASN A 67 -2.66 30.77 -6.74
N SER A 68 -3.79 30.52 -7.40
CA SER A 68 -4.18 31.18 -8.65
C SER A 68 -5.26 32.26 -8.45
N THR A 69 -5.66 32.51 -7.21
CA THR A 69 -6.62 33.54 -6.77
C THR A 69 -5.90 34.54 -5.88
#